data_AF-A0AAV5R383-F1
#
_entry.id   AF-A0AAV5R383-F1
#
_cell.length_a   1.000
_cell.length_b   1.000
_cell.length_c   1.000
_cell.angle_alpha   90.00
_cell.angle_beta   90.00
_cell.angle_gamma   90.00
#
_symmetry.space_group_name_H-M   'P 1'
#
loop_
_entity.id
_entity.type
_entity.pdbx_description
1 polymer ?
#
loop_
_entity_poly.entity_id
_entity_poly.type
_entity_poly.pdbx_seq_one_letter_code
_entity_poly.pdbx_strand_id
1 'polypeptide(L)'
;MSEIPDKWSIAAQDIANHSDDFTKWENFIKISESTNSSKLIILSYENLLVKYPYLEQYWINYARWFFKFNNLPKSIETFKRSLKIIPNSILLWNTYLDLLLKIFPNDENLLPYFETARISIGYHYYSSIFYDKYLKFLNDTNLIHEYYLLLRIIIQVPQHQYLKYFKIYLKLIENADLKSIKYIITSSDLKKLTNFKWVDLLINENNFKKLKLELKKKFTDLYITTQFHSWKFYNFEKKLGINYYIPHRELTRLQLQTWRSYLEYVENLNLKVAIKDKEQNLLKNNFNQIDTLYNRCLIVTNEYHFFWIKYSNYYLNLNDITKAKSILINGLYMNPINNLKIRIRLIDLYIITLEFDNAKAIIHEGLKLLPYNYQLFYKLIEIEHFTLPSNVEKLIISKITEISKLKNQQLENQFDYLFMEMLSYSSITVSRLSKIFEKYKNKKSFNYLKARKQFMSFYNKPTIMEDKKLPNGWECEYF
;
A
#
# COMPACT_ATOMS: atom_id res chain seq x y z
N MET A 1 40.09 -8.40 -18.45
CA MET A 1 38.78 -7.77 -18.21
C MET A 1 38.03 -7.85 -19.52
N SER A 2 36.87 -8.49 -19.59
CA SER A 2 36.07 -8.49 -20.83
C SER A 2 35.65 -7.04 -21.12
N GLU A 3 36.04 -6.51 -22.28
CA GLU A 3 35.66 -5.17 -22.72
C GLU A 3 34.14 -5.01 -22.65
N ILE A 4 33.68 -3.88 -22.09
CA ILE A 4 32.26 -3.56 -22.03
C ILE A 4 31.83 -3.25 -23.46
N PRO A 5 30.80 -3.93 -24.01
CA PRO A 5 30.40 -3.68 -25.39
C PRO A 5 29.96 -2.23 -25.61
N ASP A 6 30.43 -1.59 -26.68
CA ASP A 6 30.10 -0.19 -27.01
C ASP A 6 28.59 0.06 -27.03
N LYS A 7 27.83 -0.87 -27.64
CA LYS A 7 26.36 -0.83 -27.67
C LYS A 7 25.73 -0.79 -26.28
N TRP A 8 26.31 -1.48 -25.29
CA TRP A 8 25.83 -1.45 -23.92
C TRP A 8 26.12 -0.10 -23.27
N SER A 9 27.32 0.47 -23.51
CA SER A 9 27.70 1.77 -22.96
C SER A 9 26.84 2.92 -23.50
N ILE A 10 26.53 2.91 -24.79
CA ILE A 10 25.64 3.90 -25.44
C ILE A 10 24.23 3.80 -24.84
N ALA A 11 23.69 2.58 -24.73
CA ALA A 11 22.36 2.38 -24.14
C ALA A 11 22.32 2.78 -22.65
N ALA A 12 23.39 2.57 -21.90
CA ALA A 12 23.50 3.04 -20.52
C ALA A 12 23.53 4.58 -20.42
N GLN A 13 24.24 5.25 -21.31
CA GLN A 13 24.26 6.72 -21.41
C GLN A 13 22.88 7.28 -21.79
N ASP A 14 22.19 6.64 -22.74
CA ASP A 14 20.85 7.06 -23.17
C ASP A 14 19.84 7.04 -22.02
N ILE A 15 19.92 6.02 -21.16
CA ILE A 15 19.10 5.90 -19.94
C ILE A 15 19.49 6.94 -18.90
N ALA A 16 20.79 7.21 -18.71
CA ALA A 16 21.23 8.24 -17.76
C ALA A 16 20.64 9.61 -18.11
N ASN A 17 20.53 9.91 -19.42
CA ASN A 17 19.92 11.14 -19.92
C ASN A 17 18.39 11.12 -19.90
N HIS A 18 17.76 9.95 -20.05
CA HIS A 18 16.31 9.79 -20.17
C HIS A 18 15.77 8.71 -19.22
N SER A 19 15.97 8.89 -17.91
CA SER A 19 15.68 7.84 -16.92
C SER A 19 14.20 7.46 -16.82
N ASP A 20 13.28 8.31 -17.30
CA ASP A 20 11.85 8.07 -17.26
C ASP A 20 11.32 7.30 -18.48
N ASP A 21 12.09 7.19 -19.57
CA ASP A 21 11.62 6.50 -20.76
C ASP A 21 11.76 4.98 -20.62
N PHE A 22 10.65 4.30 -20.33
CA PHE A 22 10.62 2.86 -20.14
C PHE A 22 11.04 2.08 -21.40
N THR A 23 10.80 2.58 -22.61
CA THR A 23 11.17 1.87 -23.84
C THR A 23 12.69 1.74 -23.99
N LYS A 24 13.43 2.76 -23.55
CA LYS A 24 14.90 2.74 -23.51
C LYS A 24 15.41 1.73 -22.49
N TRP A 25 14.75 1.64 -21.33
CA TRP A 25 15.03 0.59 -20.34
C TRP A 25 14.85 -0.82 -20.90
N GLU A 26 13.76 -1.08 -21.62
CA GLU A 26 13.54 -2.40 -22.24
C GLU A 26 14.64 -2.74 -23.25
N ASN A 27 15.03 -1.78 -24.09
CA ASN A 27 16.10 -1.97 -25.06
C ASN A 27 17.46 -2.23 -24.38
N PHE A 28 17.76 -1.52 -23.31
CA PHE A 28 18.97 -1.73 -22.53
C PHE A 28 19.03 -3.11 -21.88
N ILE A 29 17.92 -3.60 -21.33
CA ILE A 29 17.85 -4.97 -20.81
C ILE A 29 18.09 -5.98 -21.92
N LYS A 30 17.44 -5.83 -23.08
CA LYS A 30 17.65 -6.73 -24.24
C LYS A 30 19.12 -6.77 -24.67
N ILE A 31 19.78 -5.60 -24.77
CA ILE A 31 21.20 -5.51 -25.10
C ILE A 31 22.02 -6.22 -24.02
N SER A 32 21.74 -5.96 -22.74
CA SER A 32 22.45 -6.57 -21.61
C SER A 32 22.35 -8.09 -21.61
N GLU A 33 21.17 -8.64 -21.86
CA GLU A 33 20.93 -10.08 -21.97
C GLU A 33 21.69 -10.70 -23.13
N SER A 34 21.82 -9.99 -24.26
CA SER A 34 22.61 -10.46 -25.42
C SER A 34 24.11 -10.54 -25.15
N THR A 35 24.63 -9.82 -24.15
CA THR A 35 26.08 -9.84 -23.83
C THR A 35 26.52 -11.14 -23.15
N ASN A 36 25.57 -11.92 -22.60
CA ASN A 36 25.83 -13.08 -21.73
C ASN A 36 26.79 -12.81 -20.56
N SER A 37 27.08 -11.54 -20.25
CA SER A 37 27.93 -11.15 -19.13
C SER A 37 27.09 -11.07 -17.86
N SER A 38 27.35 -11.97 -16.90
CA SER A 38 26.62 -12.00 -15.63
C SER A 38 26.67 -10.66 -14.89
N LYS A 39 27.81 -9.96 -14.95
CA LYS A 39 27.99 -8.64 -14.32
C LYS A 39 27.09 -7.57 -14.96
N LEU A 40 27.08 -7.48 -16.29
CA LEU A 40 26.28 -6.47 -17.00
C LEU A 40 24.78 -6.73 -16.84
N ILE A 41 24.36 -8.00 -16.90
CA ILE A 41 22.97 -8.40 -16.66
C ILE A 41 22.55 -7.99 -15.24
N ILE A 42 23.35 -8.33 -14.21
CA ILE A 42 23.05 -7.97 -12.82
C ILE A 42 22.92 -6.46 -12.65
N LEU A 43 23.90 -5.67 -13.15
CA LEU A 43 23.87 -4.21 -13.03
C LEU A 43 22.62 -3.61 -13.69
N SER A 44 22.24 -4.14 -14.85
CA SER A 44 21.12 -3.61 -15.62
C SER A 44 19.78 -3.88 -14.94
N TYR A 45 19.58 -5.09 -14.42
CA TYR A 45 18.39 -5.46 -13.67
C TYR A 45 18.29 -4.74 -12.32
N GLU A 46 19.40 -4.57 -11.58
CA GLU A 46 19.40 -3.83 -10.31
C GLU A 46 18.96 -2.37 -10.52
N ASN A 47 19.53 -1.69 -11.52
CA ASN A 47 19.17 -0.31 -11.84
C ASN A 47 17.70 -0.18 -12.28
N LEU A 48 17.23 -1.11 -13.13
CA LEU A 48 15.83 -1.11 -13.57
C LEU A 48 14.86 -1.28 -12.39
N LEU A 49 15.12 -2.27 -11.53
CA LEU A 49 14.19 -2.65 -10.46
C LEU A 49 14.24 -1.68 -9.27
N VAL A 50 15.30 -0.89 -9.12
CA VAL A 50 15.32 0.29 -8.24
C VAL A 50 14.39 1.38 -8.79
N LYS A 51 14.42 1.65 -10.11
CA LYS A 51 13.58 2.68 -10.73
C LYS A 51 12.10 2.26 -10.85
N TYR A 52 11.84 1.00 -11.21
CA TYR A 52 10.49 0.45 -11.40
C TYR A 52 10.28 -0.84 -10.60
N PRO A 53 10.09 -0.74 -9.28
CA PRO A 53 10.04 -1.90 -8.39
C PRO A 53 8.82 -2.80 -8.63
N TYR A 54 7.74 -2.30 -9.24
CA TYR A 54 6.48 -3.03 -9.49
C TYR A 54 6.47 -3.87 -10.77
N LEU A 55 7.59 -3.97 -11.49
CA LEU A 55 7.73 -4.80 -12.67
C LEU A 55 7.89 -6.29 -12.32
N GLU A 56 6.77 -6.96 -11.98
CA GLU A 56 6.72 -8.36 -11.55
C GLU A 56 7.46 -9.31 -12.52
N GLN A 57 7.27 -9.14 -13.83
CA GLN A 57 7.90 -10.01 -14.83
C GLN A 57 9.43 -9.86 -14.87
N TYR A 58 9.94 -8.65 -14.63
CA TYR A 58 11.39 -8.39 -14.65
C TYR A 58 12.07 -8.97 -13.40
N TRP A 59 11.40 -8.97 -12.24
CA TRP A 59 11.86 -9.72 -11.06
C TRP A 59 12.02 -11.22 -11.34
N ILE A 60 11.05 -11.81 -12.05
CA ILE A 60 11.08 -13.24 -12.40
C ILE A 60 12.22 -13.53 -13.37
N ASN A 61 12.38 -12.69 -14.40
CA ASN A 61 13.48 -12.82 -15.35
C ASN A 61 14.84 -12.70 -14.65
N TYR A 62 14.97 -11.75 -13.72
CA TYR A 62 16.18 -11.55 -12.95
C TYR A 62 16.54 -12.77 -12.08
N ALA A 63 15.56 -13.32 -11.35
CA ALA A 63 15.77 -14.52 -10.55
C ALA A 63 16.10 -15.75 -11.43
N ARG A 64 15.52 -15.85 -12.63
CA ARG A 64 15.83 -16.89 -13.63
C ARG A 64 17.25 -16.76 -14.17
N TRP A 65 17.79 -15.55 -14.32
CA TRP A 65 19.20 -15.37 -14.70
C TRP A 65 20.16 -15.94 -13.65
N PHE A 66 19.91 -15.71 -12.37
CA PHE A 66 20.71 -16.36 -11.31
C PHE A 66 20.60 -17.89 -11.33
N PHE A 67 19.43 -18.43 -11.64
CA PHE A 67 19.26 -19.87 -11.85
C PHE A 67 20.09 -20.35 -13.05
N LYS A 68 20.09 -19.64 -14.18
CA LYS A 68 20.93 -19.94 -15.36
C LYS A 68 22.42 -19.86 -15.05
N PHE A 69 22.84 -18.98 -14.14
CA PHE A 69 24.22 -18.88 -13.66
C PHE A 69 24.57 -19.92 -12.57
N ASN A 70 23.71 -20.93 -12.33
CA ASN A 70 23.85 -21.93 -11.27
C ASN A 70 23.98 -21.32 -9.86
N ASN A 71 23.41 -20.14 -9.62
CA ASN A 71 23.41 -19.47 -8.33
C ASN A 71 22.01 -19.51 -7.69
N LEU A 72 21.65 -20.69 -7.16
CA LEU A 72 20.37 -20.92 -6.49
C LEU A 72 20.12 -20.00 -5.29
N PRO A 73 21.09 -19.76 -4.38
CA PRO A 73 20.88 -18.88 -3.23
C PRO A 73 20.46 -17.47 -3.65
N LYS A 74 21.14 -16.88 -4.63
CA LYS A 74 20.79 -15.55 -5.15
C LYS A 74 19.45 -15.54 -5.88
N SER A 75 19.08 -16.61 -6.57
CA SER A 75 17.76 -16.72 -7.20
C SER A 75 16.65 -16.66 -6.15
N ILE A 76 16.78 -17.45 -5.07
CA ILE A 76 15.83 -17.46 -3.95
C ILE A 76 15.81 -16.10 -3.23
N GLU A 77 16.97 -15.51 -2.99
CA GLU A 77 17.09 -14.17 -2.39
C GLU A 77 16.38 -13.11 -3.24
N THR A 78 16.53 -13.18 -4.56
CA THR A 78 15.87 -12.26 -5.51
C THR A 78 14.36 -12.36 -5.43
N PHE A 79 13.79 -13.58 -5.36
CA PHE A 79 12.35 -13.78 -5.13
C PHE A 79 11.90 -13.25 -3.76
N LYS A 80 12.67 -13.51 -2.69
CA LYS A 80 12.34 -12.97 -1.36
C LYS A 80 12.37 -11.43 -1.36
N ARG A 81 13.30 -10.81 -2.07
CA ARG A 81 13.39 -9.36 -2.22
C ARG A 81 12.20 -8.80 -2.99
N SER A 82 11.81 -9.44 -4.10
CA SER A 82 10.63 -9.01 -4.87
C SER A 82 9.34 -9.13 -4.06
N LEU A 83 9.18 -10.19 -3.28
CA LEU A 83 8.01 -10.41 -2.43
C LEU A 83 7.94 -9.46 -1.22
N LYS A 84 9.05 -8.88 -0.78
CA LYS A 84 9.03 -7.78 0.19
C LYS A 84 8.46 -6.49 -0.41
N ILE A 85 8.72 -6.26 -1.71
CA ILE A 85 8.28 -5.07 -2.43
C ILE A 85 6.82 -5.22 -2.92
N ILE A 86 6.47 -6.41 -3.45
CA ILE A 86 5.15 -6.72 -4.01
C ILE A 86 4.56 -7.97 -3.33
N PRO A 87 4.22 -7.90 -2.04
CA PRO A 87 3.81 -9.07 -1.26
C PRO A 87 2.53 -9.73 -1.78
N ASN A 88 1.62 -9.00 -2.42
CA ASN A 88 0.33 -9.53 -2.89
C ASN A 88 0.35 -9.93 -4.37
N SER A 89 1.53 -10.06 -4.98
CA SER A 89 1.67 -10.53 -6.37
C SER A 89 1.37 -12.03 -6.49
N ILE A 90 0.25 -12.38 -7.14
CA ILE A 90 -0.04 -13.78 -7.49
C ILE A 90 1.06 -14.36 -8.37
N LEU A 91 1.57 -13.58 -9.31
CA LEU A 91 2.53 -14.04 -10.30
C LEU A 91 3.87 -14.40 -9.64
N LEU A 92 4.40 -13.54 -8.78
CA LEU A 92 5.66 -13.78 -8.07
C LEU A 92 5.56 -14.97 -7.12
N TRP A 93 4.49 -15.08 -6.33
CA TRP A 93 4.31 -16.21 -5.42
C TRP A 93 4.22 -17.54 -6.15
N ASN A 94 3.41 -17.62 -7.22
CA ASN A 94 3.28 -18.87 -7.98
C ASN A 94 4.60 -19.29 -8.62
N THR A 95 5.33 -18.34 -9.23
CA THR A 95 6.63 -18.64 -9.85
C THR A 95 7.71 -18.99 -8.84
N TYR A 96 7.69 -18.37 -7.65
CA TYR A 96 8.59 -18.73 -6.56
C TYR A 96 8.30 -20.15 -6.03
N LEU A 97 7.04 -20.47 -5.78
CA LEU A 97 6.64 -21.81 -5.34
C LEU A 97 6.94 -22.88 -6.41
N ASP A 98 6.79 -22.56 -7.69
CA ASP A 98 7.19 -23.46 -8.79
C ASP A 98 8.69 -23.76 -8.79
N LEU A 99 9.52 -22.75 -8.51
CA LEU A 99 10.96 -22.94 -8.35
C LEU A 99 11.27 -23.82 -7.13
N LEU A 100 10.61 -23.58 -6.00
CA LEU A 100 10.82 -24.38 -4.78
C LEU A 100 10.41 -25.84 -4.97
N LEU A 101 9.24 -26.10 -5.56
CA LEU A 101 8.78 -27.46 -5.88
C LEU A 101 9.70 -28.18 -6.86
N LYS A 102 10.35 -27.43 -7.78
CA LYS A 102 11.33 -28.01 -8.71
C LYS A 102 12.62 -28.43 -8.01
N ILE A 103 13.04 -27.70 -6.97
CA ILE A 103 14.28 -27.98 -6.22
C ILE A 103 14.03 -29.04 -5.14
N PHE A 104 12.91 -28.96 -4.45
CA PHE A 104 12.53 -29.82 -3.32
C PHE A 104 11.19 -30.51 -3.60
N PRO A 105 11.15 -31.49 -4.53
CA PRO A 105 9.91 -32.20 -4.85
C PRO A 105 9.42 -33.03 -3.66
N ASN A 106 8.13 -32.95 -3.36
CA ASN A 106 7.46 -33.66 -2.27
C ASN A 106 8.06 -33.43 -0.86
N ASP A 107 8.71 -32.28 -0.65
CA ASP A 107 9.26 -31.91 0.65
C ASP A 107 8.22 -31.17 1.51
N GLU A 108 7.79 -31.80 2.60
CA GLU A 108 6.85 -31.22 3.58
C GLU A 108 7.38 -29.90 4.18
N ASN A 109 8.69 -29.68 4.20
CA ASN A 109 9.30 -28.43 4.67
C ASN A 109 8.92 -27.20 3.82
N LEU A 110 8.25 -27.40 2.67
CA LEU A 110 7.70 -26.31 1.87
C LEU A 110 6.38 -25.75 2.43
N LEU A 111 5.72 -26.44 3.37
CA LEU A 111 4.44 -26.03 3.95
C LEU A 111 4.43 -24.57 4.49
N PRO A 112 5.46 -24.10 5.23
CA PRO A 112 5.51 -22.72 5.70
C PRO A 112 5.54 -21.67 4.57
N TYR A 113 6.13 -22.01 3.42
CA TYR A 113 6.16 -21.12 2.25
C TYR A 113 4.77 -21.00 1.63
N PHE A 114 4.03 -22.11 1.52
CA PHE A 114 2.63 -22.10 1.09
C PHE A 114 1.74 -21.34 2.05
N GLU A 115 1.92 -21.49 3.37
CA GLU A 115 1.15 -20.72 4.36
C GLU A 115 1.45 -19.22 4.31
N THR A 116 2.71 -18.83 4.14
CA THR A 116 3.10 -17.42 3.94
C THR A 116 2.46 -16.85 2.68
N ALA A 117 2.47 -17.61 1.58
CA ALA A 117 1.79 -17.24 0.36
C ALA A 117 0.27 -17.13 0.56
N ARG A 118 -0.36 -18.06 1.30
CA ARG A 118 -1.80 -18.04 1.59
C ARG A 118 -2.21 -16.78 2.34
N ILE A 119 -1.43 -16.34 3.33
CA ILE A 119 -1.70 -15.09 4.05
C ILE A 119 -1.61 -13.89 3.10
N SER A 120 -0.64 -13.91 2.18
CA SER A 120 -0.36 -12.78 1.29
C SER A 120 -1.30 -12.68 0.09
N ILE A 121 -1.66 -13.80 -0.55
CA ILE A 121 -2.44 -13.81 -1.81
C ILE A 121 -3.72 -14.64 -1.73
N GLY A 122 -4.05 -15.25 -0.60
CA GLY A 122 -5.18 -16.16 -0.46
C GLY A 122 -6.55 -15.52 -0.71
N TYR A 123 -6.69 -14.21 -0.50
CA TYR A 123 -7.93 -13.45 -0.73
C TYR A 123 -8.00 -12.77 -2.10
N HIS A 124 -7.00 -12.98 -2.96
CA HIS A 124 -7.01 -12.39 -4.29
C HIS A 124 -8.09 -13.06 -5.15
N TYR A 125 -8.81 -12.28 -5.97
CA TYR A 125 -9.90 -12.80 -6.81
C TYR A 125 -9.50 -13.95 -7.76
N TYR A 126 -8.25 -13.98 -8.24
CA TYR A 126 -7.70 -15.02 -9.11
C TYR A 126 -6.78 -16.01 -8.35
N SER A 127 -6.96 -16.17 -7.03
CA SER A 127 -6.11 -17.04 -6.20
C SER A 127 -6.25 -18.54 -6.49
N SER A 128 -7.14 -18.94 -7.40
CA SER A 128 -7.32 -20.35 -7.78
C SER A 128 -6.05 -21.03 -8.27
N ILE A 129 -5.22 -20.31 -9.04
CA ILE A 129 -3.94 -20.83 -9.56
C ILE A 129 -3.01 -21.23 -8.40
N PHE A 130 -2.99 -20.42 -7.34
CA PHE A 130 -2.23 -20.71 -6.13
C PHE A 130 -2.84 -21.87 -5.34
N TYR A 131 -4.16 -21.85 -5.11
CA TYR A 131 -4.81 -22.89 -4.33
C TYR A 131 -4.78 -24.26 -5.01
N ASP A 132 -4.86 -24.32 -6.33
CA ASP A 132 -4.70 -25.57 -7.09
C ASP A 132 -3.31 -26.17 -6.86
N LYS A 133 -2.28 -25.32 -6.88
CA LYS A 133 -0.91 -25.72 -6.59
C LYS A 133 -0.76 -26.20 -5.15
N TYR A 134 -1.35 -25.48 -4.19
CA TYR A 134 -1.25 -25.82 -2.78
C TYR A 134 -1.99 -27.13 -2.45
N LEU A 135 -3.20 -27.31 -2.96
CA LEU A 135 -3.97 -28.56 -2.81
C LEU A 135 -3.25 -29.75 -3.44
N LYS A 136 -2.61 -29.56 -4.60
CA LYS A 136 -1.77 -30.60 -5.21
C LYS A 136 -0.59 -30.96 -4.33
N PHE A 137 0.15 -29.97 -3.81
CA PHE A 137 1.26 -30.19 -2.89
C PHE A 137 0.85 -31.01 -1.65
N LEU A 138 -0.28 -30.67 -1.01
CA LEU A 138 -0.78 -31.39 0.16
C LEU A 138 -1.19 -32.83 -0.16
N ASN A 139 -1.74 -33.09 -1.35
CA ASN A 139 -2.03 -34.44 -1.81
C ASN A 139 -0.74 -35.24 -2.10
N ASP A 140 0.22 -34.63 -2.79
CA ASP A 140 1.49 -35.27 -3.17
C ASP A 140 2.34 -35.61 -1.93
N THR A 141 2.21 -34.84 -0.85
CA THR A 141 2.85 -35.07 0.46
C THR A 141 1.99 -35.85 1.47
N ASN A 142 0.77 -36.26 1.09
CA ASN A 142 -0.15 -37.02 1.94
C ASN A 142 -0.58 -36.30 3.25
N LEU A 143 -0.60 -34.96 3.24
CA LEU A 143 -1.07 -34.10 4.33
C LEU A 143 -2.59 -33.90 4.26
N ILE A 144 -3.32 -34.98 4.56
CA ILE A 144 -4.78 -35.06 4.39
C ILE A 144 -5.51 -34.07 5.30
N HIS A 145 -5.10 -33.91 6.56
CA HIS A 145 -5.78 -33.02 7.49
C HIS A 145 -5.71 -31.56 7.03
N GLU A 146 -4.53 -31.11 6.63
CA GLU A 146 -4.23 -29.78 6.10
C GLU A 146 -5.03 -29.53 4.81
N TYR A 147 -5.17 -30.56 3.96
CA TYR A 147 -5.97 -30.48 2.74
C TYR A 147 -7.45 -30.15 3.03
N TYR A 148 -8.04 -30.80 4.03
CA TYR A 148 -9.43 -30.53 4.45
C TYR A 148 -9.57 -29.12 5.04
N LEU A 149 -8.64 -28.70 5.90
CA LEU A 149 -8.64 -27.36 6.47
C LEU A 149 -8.50 -26.28 5.40
N LEU A 150 -7.58 -26.48 4.44
CA LEU A 150 -7.36 -25.54 3.35
C LEU A 150 -8.62 -25.43 2.48
N LEU A 151 -9.24 -26.53 2.07
CA LEU A 151 -10.49 -26.47 1.31
C LEU A 151 -11.60 -25.77 2.09
N ARG A 152 -11.70 -26.03 3.40
CA ARG A 152 -12.67 -25.35 4.27
C ARG A 152 -12.46 -23.83 4.30
N ILE A 153 -11.22 -23.35 4.20
CA ILE A 153 -10.87 -21.93 4.07
C ILE A 153 -11.24 -21.42 2.67
N ILE A 154 -10.84 -22.13 1.60
CA ILE A 154 -11.04 -21.69 0.21
C ILE A 154 -12.51 -21.45 -0.10
N ILE A 155 -13.41 -22.32 0.36
CA ILE A 155 -14.86 -22.17 0.10
C ILE A 155 -15.48 -20.94 0.78
N GLN A 156 -14.77 -20.27 1.70
CA GLN A 156 -15.22 -19.02 2.31
C GLN A 156 -14.75 -17.79 1.52
N VAL A 157 -13.81 -17.97 0.58
CA VAL A 157 -13.24 -16.87 -0.19
C VAL A 157 -14.05 -16.65 -1.47
N PRO A 158 -14.62 -15.44 -1.69
CA PRO A 158 -15.33 -15.09 -2.92
C PRO A 158 -14.35 -14.83 -4.07
N GLN A 159 -13.76 -15.90 -4.59
CA GLN A 159 -12.81 -15.90 -5.72
C GLN A 159 -13.45 -16.42 -7.01
N HIS A 160 -12.84 -16.12 -8.16
CA HIS A 160 -13.37 -16.39 -9.49
C HIS A 160 -13.82 -17.85 -9.70
N GLN A 161 -13.04 -18.83 -9.24
CA GLN A 161 -13.32 -20.26 -9.44
C GLN A 161 -13.95 -20.93 -8.21
N TYR A 162 -14.67 -20.17 -7.35
CA TYR A 162 -15.28 -20.69 -6.12
C TYR A 162 -16.05 -22.01 -6.32
N LEU A 163 -16.84 -22.12 -7.39
CA LEU A 163 -17.67 -23.29 -7.69
C LEU A 163 -16.86 -24.60 -7.77
N LYS A 164 -15.63 -24.55 -8.31
CA LYS A 164 -14.74 -25.71 -8.40
C LYS A 164 -14.48 -26.31 -7.01
N TYR A 165 -14.11 -25.46 -6.06
CA TYR A 165 -13.75 -25.88 -4.70
C TYR A 165 -14.96 -26.35 -3.90
N PHE A 166 -16.13 -25.73 -4.10
CA PHE A 166 -17.36 -26.24 -3.50
C PHE A 166 -17.70 -27.65 -3.99
N LYS A 167 -17.56 -27.93 -5.30
CA LYS A 167 -17.79 -29.28 -5.83
C LYS A 167 -16.84 -30.31 -5.20
N ILE A 168 -15.56 -29.96 -5.07
CA ILE A 168 -14.57 -30.83 -4.42
C ILE A 168 -14.96 -31.07 -2.95
N TYR A 169 -15.28 -30.00 -2.22
CA TYR A 169 -15.59 -30.07 -0.79
C TYR A 169 -16.88 -30.85 -0.49
N LEU A 170 -17.94 -30.66 -1.28
CA LEU A 170 -19.18 -31.44 -1.15
C LEU A 170 -18.94 -32.93 -1.44
N LYS A 171 -18.09 -33.26 -2.42
CA LYS A 171 -17.68 -34.64 -2.70
C LYS A 171 -16.91 -35.26 -1.52
N LEU A 172 -16.08 -34.48 -0.81
CA LEU A 172 -15.42 -34.94 0.41
C LEU A 172 -16.43 -35.27 1.50
N ILE A 173 -17.48 -34.45 1.70
CA ILE A 173 -18.53 -34.74 2.68
C ILE A 173 -19.29 -36.02 2.31
N GLU A 174 -19.63 -36.18 1.04
CA GLU A 174 -20.33 -37.37 0.53
C GLU A 174 -19.51 -38.65 0.77
N ASN A 175 -18.20 -38.60 0.49
CA ASN A 175 -17.29 -39.73 0.63
C ASN A 175 -16.65 -39.87 2.02
N ALA A 176 -16.94 -38.97 2.96
CA ALA A 176 -16.31 -38.96 4.27
C ALA A 176 -16.63 -40.24 5.06
N ASP A 177 -15.60 -40.78 5.70
CA ASP A 177 -15.67 -41.80 6.74
C ASP A 177 -15.63 -41.17 8.14
N LEU A 178 -15.68 -41.99 9.20
CA LEU A 178 -15.72 -41.50 10.57
C LEU A 178 -14.42 -40.82 11.03
N LYS A 179 -13.31 -41.05 10.33
CA LYS A 179 -12.03 -40.38 10.58
C LYS A 179 -12.01 -39.01 9.90
N SER A 180 -12.25 -38.95 8.60
CA SER A 180 -12.23 -37.74 7.79
C SER A 180 -13.34 -36.74 8.15
N ILE A 181 -14.51 -37.20 8.56
CA ILE A 181 -15.60 -36.31 9.00
C ILE A 181 -15.20 -35.45 10.21
N LYS A 182 -14.29 -35.94 11.07
CA LYS A 182 -13.79 -35.20 12.24
C LYS A 182 -12.95 -33.99 11.84
N TYR A 183 -12.40 -33.98 10.62
CA TYR A 183 -11.70 -32.82 10.08
C TYR A 183 -12.67 -31.72 9.61
N ILE A 184 -13.94 -32.07 9.35
CA ILE A 184 -14.96 -31.14 8.86
C ILE A 184 -15.74 -30.50 10.01
N ILE A 185 -16.03 -31.26 11.07
CA ILE A 185 -16.90 -30.84 12.17
C ILE A 185 -16.32 -31.24 13.53
N THR A 186 -16.39 -30.31 14.48
CA THR A 186 -15.99 -30.53 15.88
C THR A 186 -17.08 -31.27 16.66
N SER A 187 -16.73 -31.87 17.81
CA SER A 187 -17.71 -32.52 18.70
C SER A 187 -18.78 -31.56 19.21
N SER A 188 -18.41 -30.29 19.49
CA SER A 188 -19.35 -29.26 19.93
C SER A 188 -20.33 -28.87 18.82
N ASP A 189 -19.86 -28.74 17.59
CA ASP A 189 -20.72 -28.35 16.46
C ASP A 189 -21.60 -29.51 16.02
N LEU A 190 -21.12 -30.76 16.14
CA LEU A 190 -21.93 -31.95 15.93
C LEU A 190 -23.16 -31.96 16.84
N LYS A 191 -22.94 -31.74 18.14
CA LYS A 191 -24.03 -31.67 19.12
C LYS A 191 -25.00 -30.54 18.79
N LYS A 192 -24.52 -29.37 18.36
CA LYS A 192 -25.39 -28.25 17.97
C LYS A 192 -26.20 -28.51 16.71
N LEU A 193 -25.62 -29.15 15.71
CA LEU A 193 -26.24 -29.37 14.40
C LEU A 193 -27.25 -30.53 14.42
N THR A 194 -26.98 -31.60 15.17
CA THR A 194 -27.78 -32.83 15.10
C THR A 194 -28.19 -33.40 16.45
N ASN A 195 -27.76 -32.82 17.58
CA ASN A 195 -27.85 -33.40 18.94
C ASN A 195 -27.13 -34.75 19.13
N PHE A 196 -26.31 -35.19 18.18
CA PHE A 196 -25.57 -36.45 18.26
C PHE A 196 -24.21 -36.33 18.95
N LYS A 197 -23.71 -37.44 19.49
CA LYS A 197 -22.32 -37.68 19.88
C LYS A 197 -21.63 -38.58 18.84
N TRP A 198 -20.30 -38.63 18.87
CA TRP A 198 -19.52 -39.51 17.99
C TRP A 198 -19.91 -40.99 18.10
N VAL A 199 -20.29 -41.43 19.30
CA VAL A 199 -20.73 -42.81 19.56
C VAL A 199 -22.04 -43.12 18.81
N ASP A 200 -22.95 -42.16 18.73
CA ASP A 200 -24.27 -42.34 18.07
C ASP A 200 -24.14 -42.53 16.55
N LEU A 201 -23.02 -42.07 15.97
CA LEU A 201 -22.68 -42.24 14.56
C LEU A 201 -22.06 -43.62 14.26
N LEU A 202 -21.45 -44.26 15.27
CA LEU A 202 -20.91 -45.62 15.14
C LEU A 202 -22.02 -46.68 15.21
N ILE A 203 -23.07 -46.40 15.99
CA ILE A 203 -24.15 -47.36 16.26
C ILE A 203 -25.15 -47.43 15.11
N ASN A 204 -25.41 -46.31 14.42
CA ASN A 204 -26.46 -46.23 13.41
C ASN A 204 -26.00 -45.49 12.15
N GLU A 205 -25.88 -46.21 11.04
CA GLU A 205 -25.50 -45.66 9.74
C GLU A 205 -26.46 -44.56 9.25
N ASN A 206 -27.75 -44.62 9.62
CA ASN A 206 -28.72 -43.58 9.25
C ASN A 206 -28.42 -42.25 9.92
N ASN A 207 -27.85 -42.25 11.13
CA ASN A 207 -27.41 -41.02 11.81
C ASN A 207 -26.23 -40.38 11.04
N PHE A 208 -25.33 -41.21 10.50
CA PHE A 208 -24.21 -40.74 9.69
C PHE A 208 -24.67 -40.12 8.36
N LYS A 209 -25.63 -40.76 7.67
CA LYS A 209 -26.27 -40.20 6.47
C LYS A 209 -26.98 -38.87 6.77
N LYS A 210 -27.70 -38.79 7.89
CA LYS A 210 -28.35 -37.55 8.34
C LYS A 210 -27.34 -36.43 8.60
N LEU A 211 -26.22 -36.72 9.25
CA LEU A 211 -25.14 -35.74 9.46
C LEU A 211 -24.59 -35.20 8.13
N LYS A 212 -24.31 -36.08 7.17
CA LYS A 212 -23.84 -35.67 5.83
C LYS A 212 -24.83 -34.75 5.12
N LEU A 213 -26.14 -35.04 5.23
CA LEU A 213 -27.19 -34.19 4.67
C LEU A 213 -27.24 -32.81 5.34
N GLU A 214 -27.16 -32.73 6.66
CA GLU A 214 -27.15 -31.45 7.38
C GLU A 214 -25.90 -30.62 7.08
N LEU A 215 -24.72 -31.26 6.98
CA LEU A 215 -23.50 -30.60 6.54
C LEU A 215 -23.65 -30.06 5.11
N LYS A 216 -24.20 -30.87 4.19
CA LYS A 216 -24.44 -30.45 2.81
C LYS A 216 -25.34 -29.22 2.76
N LYS A 217 -26.45 -29.19 3.51
CA LYS A 217 -27.33 -28.01 3.63
C LYS A 217 -26.59 -26.78 4.15
N LYS A 218 -25.85 -26.92 5.25
CA LYS A 218 -25.06 -25.81 5.82
C LYS A 218 -24.07 -25.22 4.81
N PHE A 219 -23.39 -26.07 4.04
CA PHE A 219 -22.41 -25.61 3.05
C PHE A 219 -23.05 -25.12 1.74
N THR A 220 -24.29 -25.52 1.43
CA THR A 220 -25.05 -24.89 0.34
C THR A 220 -25.45 -23.45 0.68
N ASP A 221 -25.75 -23.13 1.94
CA ASP A 221 -26.04 -21.74 2.35
C ASP A 221 -24.78 -20.85 2.24
N LEU A 222 -23.64 -21.41 2.64
CA LEU A 222 -22.32 -20.77 2.45
C LEU A 222 -22.03 -20.54 0.95
N TYR A 223 -22.35 -21.52 0.11
CA TYR A 223 -22.19 -21.42 -1.34
C TYR A 223 -22.98 -20.25 -1.91
N ILE A 224 -24.26 -20.10 -1.54
CA ILE A 224 -25.12 -19.00 -2.01
C ILE A 224 -24.52 -17.64 -1.64
N THR A 225 -24.03 -17.50 -0.40
CA THR A 225 -23.39 -16.28 0.08
C THR A 225 -22.11 -15.97 -0.70
N THR A 226 -21.24 -16.98 -0.88
CA THR A 226 -19.97 -16.83 -1.60
C THR A 226 -20.18 -16.52 -3.07
N GLN A 227 -21.18 -17.17 -3.69
CA GLN A 227 -21.61 -16.91 -5.06
C GLN A 227 -22.05 -15.46 -5.25
N PHE A 228 -22.88 -14.93 -4.34
CA PHE A 228 -23.34 -13.55 -4.39
C PHE A 228 -22.17 -12.55 -4.36
N HIS A 229 -21.23 -12.72 -3.42
CA HIS A 229 -20.07 -11.82 -3.32
C HIS A 229 -19.10 -11.98 -4.50
N SER A 230 -18.84 -13.20 -4.96
CA SER A 230 -18.01 -13.43 -6.14
C SER A 230 -18.63 -12.78 -7.39
N TRP A 231 -19.96 -12.82 -7.54
CA TRP A 231 -20.66 -12.14 -8.62
C TRP A 231 -20.57 -10.61 -8.52
N LYS A 232 -20.63 -10.07 -7.30
CA LYS A 232 -20.40 -8.63 -7.07
C LYS A 232 -18.97 -8.23 -7.46
N PHE A 233 -17.97 -9.00 -7.08
CA PHE A 233 -16.57 -8.76 -7.46
C PHE A 233 -16.36 -8.86 -8.97
N TYR A 234 -16.93 -9.87 -9.62
CA TYR A 234 -16.89 -10.01 -11.08
C TYR A 234 -17.33 -8.75 -11.82
N ASN A 235 -18.37 -8.05 -11.34
CA ASN A 235 -18.86 -6.83 -11.96
C ASN A 235 -17.87 -5.65 -11.93
N PHE A 236 -16.96 -5.63 -10.96
CA PHE A 236 -15.83 -4.71 -10.93
C PHE A 236 -14.68 -5.26 -11.78
N GLU A 237 -14.27 -6.51 -11.56
CA GLU A 237 -13.11 -7.14 -12.19
C GLU A 237 -13.20 -7.12 -13.73
N LYS A 238 -14.39 -7.38 -14.29
CA LYS A 238 -14.61 -7.34 -15.75
C LYS A 238 -14.35 -5.96 -16.38
N LYS A 239 -14.37 -4.87 -15.59
CA LYS A 239 -14.16 -3.49 -16.05
C LYS A 239 -12.71 -3.01 -15.87
N LEU A 240 -11.89 -3.72 -15.09
CA LEU A 240 -10.54 -3.26 -14.72
C LEU A 240 -9.53 -3.46 -15.86
N GLY A 241 -9.71 -4.48 -16.70
CA GLY A 241 -8.93 -4.72 -17.92
C GLY A 241 -7.47 -5.14 -17.66
N ILE A 242 -6.67 -4.25 -17.06
CA ILE A 242 -5.23 -4.45 -16.80
C ILE A 242 -4.99 -4.54 -15.30
N ASN A 243 -4.26 -5.58 -14.89
CA ASN A 243 -4.00 -5.91 -13.50
C ASN A 243 -2.51 -5.89 -13.12
N TYR A 244 -1.65 -5.41 -14.03
CA TYR A 244 -0.20 -5.32 -13.82
C TYR A 244 0.28 -3.90 -14.07
N TYR A 245 1.42 -3.55 -13.49
CA TYR A 245 2.01 -2.22 -13.62
C TYR A 245 2.58 -2.01 -15.04
N ILE A 246 2.29 -0.85 -15.63
CA ILE A 246 2.90 -0.38 -16.87
C ILE A 246 3.36 1.06 -16.60
N PRO A 247 4.67 1.34 -16.64
CA PRO A 247 5.19 2.68 -16.38
C PRO A 247 4.56 3.75 -17.27
N HIS A 248 4.21 4.90 -16.67
CA HIS A 248 3.66 6.09 -17.34
C HIS A 248 2.37 5.88 -18.13
N ARG A 249 1.71 4.72 -17.95
CA ARG A 249 0.44 4.46 -18.59
C ARG A 249 -0.69 5.06 -17.77
N GLU A 250 -1.32 6.08 -18.33
CA GLU A 250 -2.51 6.65 -17.72
C GLU A 250 -3.70 5.69 -17.78
N LEU A 251 -4.39 5.56 -16.65
CA LEU A 251 -5.66 4.86 -16.53
C LEU A 251 -6.81 5.78 -16.90
N THR A 252 -7.82 5.19 -17.52
CA THR A 252 -9.06 5.91 -17.84
C THR A 252 -9.80 6.32 -16.56
N ARG A 253 -10.55 7.42 -16.61
CA ARG A 253 -11.41 7.86 -15.49
C ARG A 253 -12.37 6.75 -15.02
N LEU A 254 -12.88 5.94 -15.95
CA LEU A 254 -13.76 4.82 -15.64
C LEU A 254 -13.03 3.73 -14.83
N GLN A 255 -11.79 3.39 -15.17
CA GLN A 255 -10.98 2.44 -14.41
C GLN A 255 -10.69 2.95 -12.99
N LEU A 256 -10.29 4.22 -12.86
CA LEU A 256 -10.03 4.85 -11.56
C LEU A 256 -11.29 4.87 -10.68
N GLN A 257 -12.45 5.21 -11.25
CA GLN A 257 -13.73 5.17 -10.55
C GLN A 257 -14.13 3.73 -10.18
N THR A 258 -13.89 2.76 -11.07
CA THR A 258 -14.16 1.34 -10.79
C THR A 258 -13.33 0.85 -9.61
N TRP A 259 -12.02 1.15 -9.58
CA TRP A 259 -11.17 0.82 -8.43
C TRP A 259 -11.65 1.46 -7.14
N ARG A 260 -12.00 2.76 -7.18
CA ARG A 260 -12.52 3.47 -6.02
C ARG A 260 -13.81 2.82 -5.49
N SER A 261 -14.79 2.55 -6.36
CA SER A 261 -16.04 1.92 -5.95
C SER A 261 -15.86 0.48 -5.47
N TYR A 262 -14.89 -0.25 -6.04
CA TYR A 262 -14.57 -1.60 -5.58
C TYR A 262 -13.98 -1.58 -4.17
N LEU A 263 -13.01 -0.69 -3.90
CA LEU A 263 -12.46 -0.49 -2.57
C LEU A 263 -13.54 -0.09 -1.56
N GLU A 264 -14.37 0.91 -1.89
CA GLU A 264 -15.48 1.35 -1.04
C GLU A 264 -16.48 0.21 -0.76
N TYR A 265 -16.75 -0.66 -1.74
CA TYR A 265 -17.61 -1.83 -1.53
C TYR A 265 -17.00 -2.79 -0.50
N VAL A 266 -15.72 -3.14 -0.63
CA VAL A 266 -15.06 -4.08 0.29
C VAL A 266 -14.81 -3.47 1.67
N GLU A 267 -14.53 -2.18 1.76
CA GLU A 267 -14.49 -1.44 3.05
C GLU A 267 -15.85 -1.53 3.76
N ASN A 268 -16.94 -1.24 3.05
CA ASN A 268 -18.28 -1.31 3.60
C ASN A 268 -18.69 -2.73 4.00
N LEU A 269 -18.25 -3.75 3.25
CA LEU A 269 -18.45 -5.15 3.64
C LEU A 269 -17.78 -5.45 4.98
N ASN A 270 -16.58 -4.91 5.24
CA ASN A 270 -15.88 -5.12 6.51
C ASN A 270 -16.48 -4.29 7.66
N LEU A 271 -17.12 -3.15 7.39
CA LEU A 271 -17.75 -2.30 8.41
C LEU A 271 -19.16 -2.78 8.83
N LYS A 272 -19.99 -3.24 7.88
CA LYS A 272 -21.42 -3.52 8.11
C LYS A 272 -21.72 -4.76 8.98
N VAL A 273 -20.73 -5.59 9.26
CA VAL A 273 -20.92 -6.85 10.02
C VAL A 273 -20.73 -6.67 11.53
N ALA A 274 -20.50 -5.43 12.00
CA ALA A 274 -20.45 -5.11 13.41
C ALA A 274 -21.82 -5.03 14.10
N ILE A 275 -22.94 -4.97 13.35
CA ILE A 275 -24.20 -4.49 13.95
C ILE A 275 -25.30 -5.54 14.16
N LYS A 276 -25.52 -6.58 13.34
CA LYS A 276 -26.52 -7.63 13.66
C LYS A 276 -26.14 -9.00 13.08
N ASP A 277 -26.44 -10.03 13.87
CA ASP A 277 -26.36 -11.48 13.59
C ASP A 277 -25.04 -12.21 13.86
N LYS A 278 -25.12 -13.15 14.81
CA LYS A 278 -24.04 -14.02 15.29
C LYS A 278 -23.59 -15.08 14.26
N GLU A 279 -24.19 -15.15 13.07
CA GLU A 279 -23.93 -16.22 12.09
C GLU A 279 -23.43 -15.79 10.70
N GLN A 280 -23.18 -14.50 10.43
CA GLN A 280 -22.46 -14.06 9.21
C GLN A 280 -20.95 -13.83 9.46
N ASN A 281 -20.31 -14.73 10.21
CA ASN A 281 -18.88 -14.66 10.59
C ASN A 281 -17.88 -14.84 9.43
N LEU A 282 -18.34 -15.04 8.20
CA LEU A 282 -17.49 -15.43 7.07
C LEU A 282 -16.64 -14.29 6.48
N LEU A 283 -17.04 -13.04 6.73
CA LEU A 283 -16.39 -11.83 6.22
C LEU A 283 -15.98 -10.86 7.34
N LYS A 284 -16.08 -11.26 8.62
CA LYS A 284 -15.75 -10.39 9.75
C LYS A 284 -14.26 -10.04 9.76
N ASN A 285 -13.97 -8.74 9.83
CA ASN A 285 -12.64 -8.18 10.08
C ASN A 285 -11.55 -8.81 9.21
N ASN A 286 -11.84 -8.99 7.93
CA ASN A 286 -10.91 -9.63 7.04
C ASN A 286 -9.93 -8.60 6.48
N PHE A 287 -9.05 -8.10 7.35
CA PHE A 287 -7.99 -7.16 7.01
C PHE A 287 -7.14 -7.68 5.85
N ASN A 288 -6.94 -9.00 5.75
CA ASN A 288 -6.23 -9.62 4.64
C ASN A 288 -6.93 -9.39 3.29
N GLN A 289 -8.26 -9.37 3.24
CA GLN A 289 -9.01 -9.07 2.02
C GLN A 289 -8.87 -7.59 1.63
N ILE A 290 -8.93 -6.68 2.61
CA ILE A 290 -8.71 -5.24 2.40
C ILE A 290 -7.30 -5.00 1.87
N ASP A 291 -6.29 -5.52 2.56
CA ASP A 291 -4.88 -5.36 2.20
C ASP A 291 -4.60 -5.95 0.83
N THR A 292 -5.12 -7.15 0.54
CA THR A 292 -4.96 -7.77 -0.78
C THR A 292 -5.57 -6.90 -1.88
N LEU A 293 -6.76 -6.35 -1.68
CA LEU A 293 -7.40 -5.52 -2.70
C LEU A 293 -6.69 -4.17 -2.88
N TYR A 294 -6.28 -3.53 -1.79
CA TYR A 294 -5.53 -2.28 -1.85
C TYR A 294 -4.18 -2.47 -2.53
N ASN A 295 -3.42 -3.49 -2.15
CA ASN A 295 -2.12 -3.76 -2.76
C ASN A 295 -2.26 -4.10 -4.26
N ARG A 296 -3.30 -4.84 -4.66
CA ARG A 296 -3.63 -5.04 -6.08
C ARG A 296 -3.93 -3.73 -6.81
N CYS A 297 -4.73 -2.87 -6.20
CA CYS A 297 -5.06 -1.57 -6.76
C CYS A 297 -3.79 -0.72 -6.95
N LEU A 298 -2.90 -0.70 -5.94
CA LEU A 298 -1.68 0.09 -5.94
C LEU A 298 -0.63 -0.40 -6.96
N ILE A 299 -0.61 -1.68 -7.34
CA ILE A 299 0.23 -2.17 -8.44
C ILE A 299 -0.08 -1.38 -9.73
N VAL A 300 -1.36 -1.21 -10.05
CA VAL A 300 -1.78 -0.54 -11.30
C VAL A 300 -1.87 0.98 -11.14
N THR A 301 -2.23 1.45 -9.93
CA THR A 301 -2.48 2.88 -9.64
C THR A 301 -1.32 3.56 -8.92
N ASN A 302 -0.12 3.00 -8.97
CA ASN A 302 1.03 3.45 -8.19
C ASN A 302 1.26 4.98 -8.27
N GLU A 303 1.16 5.55 -9.47
CA GLU A 303 1.43 6.97 -9.73
C GLU A 303 0.33 7.91 -9.18
N TYR A 304 -0.84 7.37 -8.83
CA TYR A 304 -1.99 8.13 -8.34
C TYR A 304 -1.99 8.24 -6.82
N HIS A 305 -1.61 9.42 -6.29
CA HIS A 305 -1.57 9.69 -4.85
C HIS A 305 -2.88 9.41 -4.09
N PHE A 306 -4.03 9.45 -4.77
CA PHE A 306 -5.34 9.27 -4.17
C PHE A 306 -5.48 7.91 -3.47
N PHE A 307 -5.04 6.82 -4.12
CA PHE A 307 -5.22 5.48 -3.56
C PHE A 307 -4.30 5.20 -2.38
N TRP A 308 -3.06 5.73 -2.41
CA TRP A 308 -2.15 5.70 -1.27
C TRP A 308 -2.73 6.41 -0.04
N ILE A 309 -3.25 7.63 -0.23
CA ILE A 309 -3.86 8.41 0.86
C ILE A 309 -5.15 7.74 1.35
N LYS A 310 -5.98 7.21 0.45
CA LYS A 310 -7.21 6.48 0.83
C LYS A 310 -6.87 5.25 1.68
N TYR A 311 -5.86 4.49 1.29
CA TYR A 311 -5.41 3.31 2.04
C TYR A 311 -4.85 3.68 3.41
N SER A 312 -4.02 4.71 3.48
CA SER A 312 -3.52 5.25 4.75
C SER A 312 -4.67 5.71 5.67
N ASN A 313 -5.65 6.43 5.12
CA ASN A 313 -6.82 6.90 5.86
C ASN A 313 -7.70 5.76 6.39
N TYR A 314 -7.80 4.63 5.67
CA TYR A 314 -8.52 3.47 6.16
C TYR A 314 -7.95 2.98 7.50
N TYR A 315 -6.61 2.87 7.61
CA TYR A 315 -5.97 2.47 8.85
C TYR A 315 -5.93 3.57 9.91
N LEU A 316 -5.85 4.84 9.52
CA LEU A 316 -6.02 5.96 10.47
C LEU A 316 -7.39 5.92 11.14
N ASN A 317 -8.46 5.63 10.38
CA ASN A 317 -9.81 5.51 10.94
C ASN A 317 -9.97 4.32 11.90
N LEU A 318 -9.05 3.35 11.84
CA LEU A 318 -8.95 2.22 12.77
C LEU A 318 -7.94 2.49 13.90
N ASN A 319 -7.43 3.71 14.01
CA ASN A 319 -6.37 4.13 14.94
C ASN A 319 -5.02 3.39 14.78
N ASP A 320 -4.77 2.74 13.64
CA ASP A 320 -3.46 2.15 13.31
C ASP A 320 -2.59 3.16 12.55
N ILE A 321 -2.00 4.08 13.32
CA ILE A 321 -1.14 5.15 12.80
C ILE A 321 0.15 4.57 12.21
N THR A 322 0.67 3.48 12.79
CA THR A 322 1.90 2.83 12.32
C THR A 322 1.76 2.30 10.90
N LYS A 323 0.68 1.58 10.62
CA LYS A 323 0.40 1.05 9.28
C LYS A 323 0.09 2.18 8.31
N ALA A 324 -0.68 3.17 8.74
CA ALA A 324 -0.97 4.36 7.94
C ALA A 324 0.31 5.09 7.48
N LYS A 325 1.29 5.26 8.37
CA LYS A 325 2.62 5.82 8.03
C LYS A 325 3.37 4.92 7.06
N SER A 326 3.45 3.60 7.33
CA SER A 326 4.17 2.67 6.45
C SER A 326 3.63 2.66 5.01
N ILE A 327 2.31 2.81 4.84
CA ILE A 327 1.67 2.89 3.53
C ILE A 327 2.13 4.15 2.79
N LEU A 328 2.18 5.30 3.46
CA LEU A 328 2.61 6.56 2.84
C LEU A 328 4.12 6.56 2.55
N ILE A 329 4.94 5.95 3.40
CA ILE A 329 6.38 5.77 3.15
C ILE A 329 6.58 4.95 1.87
N ASN A 330 5.86 3.83 1.73
CA ASN A 330 5.91 3.01 0.51
C ASN A 330 5.46 3.83 -0.71
N GLY A 331 4.36 4.59 -0.60
CA GLY A 331 3.89 5.46 -1.68
C GLY A 331 4.87 6.57 -2.07
N LEU A 332 5.61 7.10 -1.10
CA LEU A 332 6.66 8.10 -1.32
C LEU A 332 7.87 7.49 -2.03
N TYR A 333 8.32 6.30 -1.61
CA TYR A 333 9.41 5.58 -2.25
C TYR A 333 9.10 5.30 -3.73
N MET A 334 7.85 4.92 -4.03
CA MET A 334 7.42 4.63 -5.40
C MET A 334 7.22 5.89 -6.25
N ASN A 335 7.08 7.07 -5.64
CA ASN A 335 6.82 8.35 -6.35
C ASN A 335 7.57 9.53 -5.70
N PRO A 336 8.91 9.55 -5.76
CA PRO A 336 9.72 10.46 -4.94
C PRO A 336 9.54 11.95 -5.30
N ILE A 337 9.33 12.26 -6.59
CA ILE A 337 9.30 13.62 -7.14
C ILE A 337 7.87 14.11 -7.38
N ASN A 338 6.99 13.25 -7.92
CA ASN A 338 5.71 13.70 -8.49
C ASN A 338 4.60 13.90 -7.45
N ASN A 339 4.67 13.26 -6.28
CA ASN A 339 3.53 13.17 -5.35
C ASN A 339 3.73 13.95 -4.04
N LEU A 340 3.78 15.29 -4.15
CA LEU A 340 3.81 16.21 -3.00
C LEU A 340 2.69 15.95 -1.99
N LYS A 341 1.50 15.53 -2.44
CA LYS A 341 0.36 15.26 -1.53
C LYS A 341 0.63 14.09 -0.58
N ILE A 342 1.29 13.01 -1.05
CA ILE A 342 1.68 11.88 -0.18
C ILE A 342 2.71 12.38 0.84
N ARG A 343 3.72 13.12 0.36
CA ARG A 343 4.78 13.69 1.20
C ARG A 343 4.22 14.58 2.30
N ILE A 344 3.34 15.52 1.96
CA ILE A 344 2.68 16.42 2.93
C ILE A 344 1.83 15.63 3.91
N ARG A 345 1.03 14.66 3.43
CA ARG A 345 0.21 13.83 4.33
C ARG A 345 1.05 13.06 5.33
N LEU A 346 2.20 12.54 4.92
CA LEU A 346 3.15 11.85 5.81
C LEU A 346 3.79 12.81 6.82
N ILE A 347 4.19 14.00 6.37
CA ILE A 347 4.69 15.07 7.25
C ILE A 347 3.64 15.43 8.30
N ASP A 348 2.38 15.62 7.91
CA ASP A 348 1.29 15.94 8.84
C ASP A 348 1.14 14.86 9.92
N LEU A 349 1.23 13.57 9.55
CA LEU A 349 1.20 12.48 10.53
C LEU A 349 2.40 12.51 11.47
N TYR A 350 3.60 12.82 10.97
CA TYR A 350 4.78 12.96 11.82
C TYR A 350 4.67 14.15 12.78
N ILE A 351 4.13 15.29 12.33
CA ILE A 351 3.86 16.45 13.19
C ILE A 351 2.85 16.09 14.28
N ILE A 352 1.73 15.46 13.93
CA ILE A 352 0.69 15.04 14.90
C ILE A 352 1.24 14.05 15.93
N THR A 353 2.17 13.18 15.52
CA THR A 353 2.81 12.21 16.41
C THR A 353 4.06 12.74 17.11
N LEU A 354 4.38 14.03 16.96
CA LEU A 354 5.54 14.71 17.54
C LEU A 354 6.91 14.14 17.11
N GLU A 355 6.95 13.43 15.98
CA GLU A 355 8.17 12.88 15.38
C GLU A 355 8.81 13.91 14.44
N PHE A 356 9.20 15.06 14.99
CA PHE A 356 9.66 16.22 14.23
C PHE A 356 10.91 15.97 13.39
N ASP A 357 11.84 15.14 13.86
CA ASP A 357 13.08 14.83 13.12
C ASP A 357 12.80 14.08 11.82
N ASN A 358 11.87 13.11 11.86
CA ASN A 358 11.41 12.37 10.68
C ASN A 358 10.74 13.31 9.68
N ALA A 359 9.89 14.23 10.19
CA ALA A 359 9.24 15.23 9.35
C ALA A 359 10.26 16.17 8.68
N LYS A 360 11.24 16.69 9.43
CA LYS A 360 12.33 17.54 8.91
C LYS A 360 13.14 16.83 7.84
N ALA A 361 13.50 15.55 8.05
CA ALA A 361 14.25 14.77 7.07
C ALA A 361 13.53 14.72 5.70
N ILE A 362 12.23 14.42 5.71
CA ILE A 362 11.40 14.34 4.50
C ILE A 362 11.22 15.71 3.84
N ILE A 363 11.11 16.78 4.62
CA ILE A 363 11.01 18.15 4.11
C ILE A 363 12.33 18.56 3.46
N HIS A 364 13.46 18.34 4.12
CA HIS A 364 14.78 18.69 3.58
C HIS A 364 15.08 17.93 2.29
N GLU A 365 14.77 16.63 2.23
CA GLU A 365 14.86 15.85 1.00
C GLU A 365 13.98 16.46 -0.11
N GLY A 366 12.72 16.79 0.20
CA GLY A 366 11.81 17.41 -0.75
C GLY A 366 12.26 18.79 -1.23
N LEU A 367 12.83 19.62 -0.35
CA LEU A 367 13.37 20.94 -0.69
C LEU A 367 14.70 20.85 -1.46
N LYS A 368 15.50 19.79 -1.29
CA LYS A 368 16.68 19.55 -2.14
C LYS A 368 16.27 19.29 -3.59
N LEU A 369 15.17 18.54 -3.79
CA LEU A 369 14.63 18.25 -5.11
C LEU A 369 13.84 19.43 -5.69
N LEU A 370 13.09 20.15 -4.84
CA LEU A 370 12.21 21.26 -5.21
C LEU A 370 12.47 22.48 -4.29
N PRO A 371 13.56 23.25 -4.51
CA PRO A 371 14.01 24.33 -3.62
C PRO A 371 13.02 25.48 -3.40
N TYR A 372 12.11 25.66 -4.35
CA TYR A 372 11.12 26.74 -4.37
C TYR A 372 9.70 26.21 -4.14
N ASN A 373 9.55 25.07 -3.47
CA ASN A 373 8.23 24.58 -3.09
C ASN A 373 7.72 25.27 -1.82
N TYR A 374 6.71 26.12 -1.97
CA TYR A 374 6.09 26.84 -0.85
C TYR A 374 5.51 25.90 0.21
N GLN A 375 4.80 24.83 -0.18
CA GLN A 375 4.10 23.95 0.75
C GLN A 375 5.07 23.22 1.69
N LEU A 376 6.18 22.72 1.16
CA LEU A 376 7.23 22.07 1.96
C LEU A 376 7.93 23.07 2.90
N PHE A 377 8.19 24.28 2.40
CA PHE A 377 8.80 25.32 3.23
C PHE A 377 7.88 25.78 4.35
N TYR A 378 6.58 25.88 4.08
CA TYR A 378 5.57 26.19 5.10
C TYR A 378 5.53 25.11 6.19
N LYS A 379 5.56 23.82 5.82
CA LYS A 379 5.64 22.72 6.79
C LYS A 379 6.93 22.76 7.64
N LEU A 380 8.05 23.24 7.08
CA LEU A 380 9.28 23.46 7.85
C LEU A 380 9.07 24.52 8.93
N ILE A 381 8.38 25.62 8.59
CA ILE A 381 8.08 26.70 9.53
C ILE A 381 7.18 26.19 10.66
N GLU A 382 6.15 25.40 10.34
CA GLU A 382 5.28 24.80 11.37
C GLU A 382 6.09 23.98 12.39
N ILE A 383 7.04 23.17 11.93
CA ILE A 383 7.90 22.38 12.83
C ILE A 383 8.85 23.28 13.64
N GLU A 384 9.44 24.29 13.01
CA GLU A 384 10.31 25.25 13.70
C GLU A 384 9.53 26.06 14.75
N HIS A 385 8.25 26.34 14.51
CA HIS A 385 7.39 26.94 15.52
C HIS A 385 7.24 26.07 16.76
N PHE A 386 7.06 24.74 16.61
CA PHE A 386 6.98 23.83 17.75
C PHE A 386 8.31 23.58 18.46
N THR A 387 9.44 23.67 17.75
CA THR A 387 10.76 23.31 18.29
C THR A 387 11.57 24.52 18.75
N LEU A 388 11.71 25.55 17.93
CA LEU A 388 12.49 26.77 18.19
C LEU A 388 11.75 28.02 17.65
N PRO A 389 10.70 28.51 18.36
CA PRO A 389 9.86 29.60 17.88
C PRO A 389 10.60 30.90 17.52
N SER A 390 11.77 31.15 18.14
CA SER A 390 12.62 32.31 17.87
C SER A 390 13.25 32.31 16.47
N ASN A 391 13.32 31.15 15.80
CA ASN A 391 13.93 31.02 14.47
C ASN A 391 12.93 31.29 13.33
N VAL A 392 11.63 31.19 13.60
CA VAL A 392 10.55 31.33 12.59
C VAL A 392 10.69 32.63 11.79
N GLU A 393 10.83 33.76 12.48
CA GLU A 393 11.01 35.08 11.84
C GLU A 393 12.24 35.09 10.91
N LYS A 394 13.37 34.58 11.39
CA LYS A 394 14.63 34.56 10.64
C LYS A 394 14.50 33.73 9.36
N LEU A 395 13.88 32.56 9.46
CA LEU A 395 13.66 31.65 8.32
C LEU A 395 12.75 32.26 7.26
N ILE A 396 11.66 32.90 7.68
CA ILE A 396 10.73 33.53 6.74
C ILE A 396 11.43 34.69 6.01
N ILE A 397 12.11 35.58 6.74
CA ILE A 397 12.83 36.71 6.15
C ILE A 397 13.92 36.22 5.20
N SER A 398 14.72 35.22 5.60
CA SER A 398 15.78 34.69 4.74
C SER A 398 15.21 34.17 3.42
N LYS A 399 14.11 33.39 3.46
CA LYS A 399 13.52 32.84 2.23
C LYS A 399 12.87 33.89 1.34
N ILE A 400 12.18 34.87 1.91
CA ILE A 400 11.63 36.02 1.15
C ILE A 400 12.75 36.81 0.47
N THR A 401 13.87 37.06 1.17
CA THR A 401 15.03 37.74 0.57
C THR A 401 15.67 36.93 -0.55
N GLU A 402 15.85 35.62 -0.37
CA GLU A 402 16.37 34.70 -1.39
C GLU A 402 15.53 34.78 -2.66
N ILE A 403 14.21 34.69 -2.54
CA ILE A 403 13.29 34.67 -3.68
C ILE A 403 13.25 36.01 -4.41
N SER A 404 13.29 37.13 -3.67
CA SER A 404 13.35 38.46 -4.29
C SER A 404 14.59 38.67 -5.17
N LYS A 405 15.70 37.95 -4.90
CA LYS A 405 16.91 38.02 -5.73
C LYS A 405 16.75 37.31 -7.07
N LEU A 406 15.84 36.33 -7.17
CA LEU A 406 15.60 35.56 -8.39
C LEU A 406 14.81 36.35 -9.45
N LYS A 407 14.20 37.50 -9.08
CA LYS A 407 13.37 38.33 -9.97
C LYS A 407 12.27 37.55 -10.69
N ASN A 408 11.73 36.52 -10.04
CA ASN A 408 10.64 35.71 -10.57
C ASN A 408 9.32 36.11 -9.91
N GLN A 409 8.49 36.85 -10.64
CA GLN A 409 7.24 37.42 -10.12
C GLN A 409 6.23 36.36 -9.68
N GLN A 410 6.19 35.19 -10.31
CA GLN A 410 5.28 34.11 -9.93
C GLN A 410 5.67 33.50 -8.58
N LEU A 411 6.96 33.21 -8.40
CA LEU A 411 7.51 32.68 -7.14
C LEU A 411 7.40 33.71 -6.01
N GLU A 412 7.67 34.98 -6.31
CA GLU A 412 7.48 36.08 -5.34
C GLU A 412 6.03 36.15 -4.88
N ASN A 413 5.05 36.09 -5.79
CA ASN A 413 3.64 36.09 -5.42
C ASN A 413 3.28 34.89 -4.53
N GLN A 414 3.80 33.69 -4.82
CA GLN A 414 3.56 32.49 -4.01
C GLN A 414 4.14 32.64 -2.59
N PHE A 415 5.41 33.01 -2.46
CA PHE A 415 6.07 33.11 -1.16
C PHE A 415 5.71 34.36 -0.37
N ASP A 416 5.18 35.40 -1.00
CA ASP A 416 4.63 36.56 -0.28
C ASP A 416 3.40 36.19 0.56
N TYR A 417 2.82 35.01 0.37
CA TYR A 417 1.84 34.46 1.30
C TYR A 417 2.45 34.23 2.71
N LEU A 418 3.77 34.04 2.84
CA LEU A 418 4.43 33.94 4.15
C LEU A 418 4.24 35.20 5.01
N PHE A 419 4.00 36.38 4.43
CA PHE A 419 3.67 37.57 5.21
C PHE A 419 2.34 37.45 5.94
N MET A 420 1.39 36.68 5.40
CA MET A 420 0.13 36.36 6.08
C MET A 420 0.40 35.39 7.25
N GLU A 421 1.17 34.35 6.98
CA GLU A 421 1.52 33.34 7.99
C GLU A 421 2.34 33.93 9.14
N MET A 422 3.21 34.90 8.89
CA MET A 422 3.91 35.62 9.96
C MET A 422 2.97 36.26 11.00
N LEU A 423 1.75 36.63 10.60
CA LEU A 423 0.78 37.24 11.52
C LEU A 423 0.16 36.23 12.49
N SER A 424 0.22 34.93 12.20
CA SER A 424 -0.35 33.87 13.04
C SER A 424 0.60 33.42 14.15
N TYR A 425 1.91 33.68 14.01
CA TYR A 425 2.92 33.26 14.98
C TYR A 425 3.11 34.28 16.11
N SER A 426 2.65 33.92 17.31
CA SER A 426 2.80 34.73 18.53
C SER A 426 4.25 35.00 18.94
N SER A 427 5.21 34.19 18.45
CA SER A 427 6.64 34.40 18.70
C SER A 427 7.19 35.68 18.05
N ILE A 428 6.47 36.26 17.08
CA ILE A 428 6.86 37.48 16.39
C ILE A 428 6.11 38.67 16.99
N THR A 429 6.80 39.48 17.78
CA THR A 429 6.23 40.67 18.43
C THR A 429 5.71 41.70 17.41
N VAL A 430 4.68 42.46 17.78
CA VAL A 430 4.08 43.51 16.93
C VAL A 430 5.11 44.56 16.47
N SER A 431 6.06 44.94 17.35
CA SER A 431 7.12 45.89 17.01
C SER A 431 8.05 45.37 15.90
N ARG A 432 8.34 44.07 15.90
CA ARG A 432 9.11 43.41 14.83
C ARG A 432 8.30 43.29 13.54
N LEU A 433 7.03 42.91 13.63
CA LEU A 433 6.14 42.89 12.45
C LEU A 433 6.08 44.26 11.77
N SER A 434 5.92 45.34 12.54
CA SER A 434 5.94 46.72 12.04
C SER A 434 7.22 47.03 11.25
N LYS A 435 8.40 46.75 11.82
CA LYS A 435 9.70 46.94 11.14
C LYS A 435 9.81 46.13 9.84
N ILE A 436 9.25 44.92 9.82
CA ILE A 436 9.27 44.05 8.63
C ILE A 436 8.36 44.62 7.53
N PHE A 437 7.13 45.03 7.83
CA PHE A 437 6.25 45.66 6.84
C PHE A 437 6.79 47.01 6.33
N GLU A 438 7.51 47.76 7.16
CA GLU A 438 8.22 48.97 6.72
C GLU A 438 9.36 48.63 5.75
N LYS A 439 10.16 47.61 6.06
CA LYS A 439 11.26 47.15 5.19
C LYS A 439 10.77 46.75 3.79
N TYR A 440 9.59 46.13 3.69
CA TYR A 440 9.01 45.68 2.43
C TYR A 440 7.93 46.61 1.87
N LYS A 441 7.85 47.88 2.31
CA LYS A 441 6.80 48.85 1.93
C LYS A 441 6.56 49.00 0.42
N ASN A 442 7.59 48.77 -0.39
CA ASN A 442 7.55 48.91 -1.85
C ASN A 442 6.99 47.68 -2.57
N LYS A 443 6.80 46.53 -1.88
CA LYS A 443 6.19 45.34 -2.49
C LYS A 443 4.72 45.61 -2.84
N LYS A 444 4.32 45.17 -4.04
CA LYS A 444 2.97 45.36 -4.59
C LYS A 444 2.23 44.05 -4.89
N SER A 445 2.76 42.91 -4.47
CA SER A 445 2.09 41.63 -4.68
C SER A 445 0.75 41.59 -3.93
N PHE A 446 -0.22 40.87 -4.49
CA PHE A 446 -1.56 40.76 -3.90
C PHE A 446 -1.50 40.19 -2.47
N ASN A 447 -0.73 39.13 -2.25
CA ASN A 447 -0.59 38.47 -0.95
C ASN A 447 0.06 39.40 0.09
N TYR A 448 1.10 40.15 -0.29
CA TYR A 448 1.70 41.14 0.60
C TYR A 448 0.73 42.28 0.96
N LEU A 449 0.02 42.84 -0.03
CA LEU A 449 -0.94 43.92 0.22
C LEU A 449 -2.09 43.45 1.13
N LYS A 450 -2.55 42.20 0.96
CA LYS A 450 -3.53 41.57 1.84
C LYS A 450 -2.98 41.43 3.27
N ALA A 451 -1.75 40.93 3.43
CA ALA A 451 -1.10 40.80 4.74
C ALA A 451 -0.93 42.15 5.42
N ARG A 452 -0.50 43.17 4.68
CA ARG A 452 -0.34 44.54 5.20
C ARG A 452 -1.68 45.12 5.65
N LYS A 453 -2.76 44.92 4.89
CA LYS A 453 -4.11 45.34 5.30
C LYS A 453 -4.54 44.65 6.59
N GLN A 454 -4.31 43.34 6.70
CA GLN A 454 -4.62 42.58 7.92
C GLN A 454 -3.80 43.03 9.13
N PHE A 455 -2.50 43.24 8.95
CA PHE A 455 -1.64 43.80 9.98
C PHE A 455 -2.17 45.14 10.49
N MET A 456 -2.56 46.03 9.58
CA MET A 456 -3.14 47.32 9.94
C MET A 456 -4.48 47.18 10.67
N SER A 457 -5.36 46.26 10.25
CA SER A 457 -6.64 46.06 10.94
C SER A 457 -6.50 45.44 12.33
N PHE A 458 -5.53 44.54 12.53
CA PHE A 458 -5.36 43.83 13.80
C PHE A 458 -4.55 44.63 14.81
N TYR A 459 -3.51 45.35 14.36
CA TYR A 459 -2.52 45.95 15.23
C TYR A 459 -2.45 47.48 15.17
N ASN A 460 -3.06 48.13 14.17
CA ASN A 460 -3.05 49.58 14.02
C ASN A 460 -4.35 50.21 14.53
N LYS A 461 -4.75 49.87 15.76
CA LYS A 461 -5.67 50.67 16.57
C LYS A 461 -4.85 51.61 17.45
N PRO A 462 -5.19 52.91 17.56
CA PRO A 462 -4.41 53.91 18.30
C PRO A 462 -4.32 53.70 19.82
N THR A 463 -4.79 52.55 20.35
CA THR A 463 -4.85 52.22 21.78
C THR A 463 -3.95 51.04 22.20
N ILE A 464 -3.08 50.52 21.34
CA ILE A 464 -2.18 49.39 21.68
C ILE A 464 -0.70 49.83 21.77
N MET A 465 -0.45 51.13 21.97
CA MET A 465 0.90 51.67 22.23
C MET A 465 1.25 51.78 23.72
N GLU A 466 0.39 51.32 24.62
CA GLU A 466 0.73 51.12 26.02
C GLU A 466 0.73 49.62 26.33
N ASP A 467 1.82 49.14 26.91
CA ASP A 467 2.04 47.77 27.37
C ASP A 467 0.83 47.22 28.12
N LYS A 468 -0.08 46.55 27.40
CA LYS A 468 -0.98 45.57 27.99
C LYS A 468 -0.43 44.21 27.63
N LYS A 469 0.08 43.51 28.65
CA LYS A 469 0.20 42.05 28.63
C LYS A 469 -1.00 41.52 27.85
N LEU A 470 -0.72 40.69 26.84
CA LEU A 470 -1.74 39.83 26.26
C LEU A 470 -2.59 39.28 27.42
N PRO A 471 -3.93 39.30 27.37
CA PRO A 471 -4.69 38.51 28.33
C PRO A 471 -4.08 37.11 28.25
N ASN A 472 -3.73 36.57 29.42
CA ASN A 472 -3.14 35.24 29.55
C ASN A 472 -3.80 34.35 28.51
N GLY A 473 -2.98 33.65 27.73
CA GLY A 473 -3.46 32.76 26.69
C GLY A 473 -4.61 31.92 27.22
N TRP A 474 -5.46 31.43 26.34
CA TRP A 474 -6.43 30.41 26.70
C TRP A 474 -5.68 29.27 27.40
N GLU A 475 -5.65 29.31 28.74
CA GLU A 475 -5.43 28.16 29.57
C GLU A 475 -6.62 27.28 29.22
N CYS A 476 -6.34 26.23 28.46
CA CYS A 476 -7.29 25.16 28.26
C CYS A 476 -7.44 24.49 29.64
N GLU A 477 -8.42 24.93 30.43
CA GLU A 477 -8.85 24.26 31.66
C GLU A 477 -9.56 22.95 31.31
N TYR A 478 -8.87 22.02 30.64
CA TYR A 478 -9.21 20.60 30.57
C TYR A 478 -7.94 19.81 30.23
N PHE A 479 -7.03 19.72 31.20
CA PHE A 479 -6.25 18.53 31.52
C PHE A 479 -6.02 18.47 33.03
#